data_AF-A0A814DML0-F1
#
_entry.id   AF-A0A814DML0-F1
#
_cell.length_a   1.000
_cell.length_b   1.000
_cell.length_c   1.000
_cell.angle_alpha   90.00
_cell.angle_beta   90.00
_cell.angle_gamma   90.00
#
_symmetry.space_group_name_H-M   'P 1'
#
loop_
_entity.id
_entity.type
_entity.pdbx_description
1 polymer ?
#
loop_
_entity_poly.entity_id
_entity_poly.type
_entity_poly.pdbx_seq_one_letter_code
_entity_poly.pdbx_strand_id
1 'polypeptide(L)'
;MRNLKKNIPKGEAIINVGSVQGYDSSAEIIDYAITKATIVGFTKGLARKLLKKGIRVNCVAPGTAWTPLVMSSFPKNKNVTFAEGLRYAIPHIPKGETIINVGSVQAYDPSAEILDYAITKAAIVSFTKDLARKLLEKDIRVNYVKPEPVWTPLVMSLFPKNENATFAKGCSIKRLAQPRELVSAADSSYISG
;
A
#
# COMPACT_ATOMS: atom_id res chain seq x y z
N MET A 1 -5.00 -19.87 -5.06
CA MET A 1 -5.17 -20.01 -3.58
C MET A 1 -6.16 -21.11 -3.10
N ARG A 2 -6.96 -21.77 -3.95
CA ARG A 2 -7.97 -22.76 -3.48
C ARG A 2 -7.39 -24.04 -2.84
N ASN A 3 -6.16 -24.45 -3.20
CA ASN A 3 -5.56 -25.70 -2.73
C ASN A 3 -4.75 -25.62 -1.41
N LEU A 4 -4.29 -24.43 -1.02
CA LEU A 4 -3.63 -24.23 0.29
C LEU A 4 -4.57 -24.53 1.47
N LYS A 5 -5.89 -24.47 1.25
CA LYS A 5 -6.90 -24.66 2.29
C LYS A 5 -7.01 -26.10 2.80
N LYS A 6 -6.52 -27.11 2.08
CA LYS A 6 -6.76 -28.54 2.40
C LYS A 6 -5.61 -29.21 3.17
N ASN A 7 -4.39 -28.67 3.16
CA ASN A 7 -3.19 -29.45 3.51
C ASN A 7 -2.33 -28.87 4.65
N ILE A 8 -2.75 -27.79 5.32
CA ILE A 8 -1.99 -27.25 6.47
C ILE A 8 -2.69 -27.70 7.76
N PRO A 9 -2.04 -28.54 8.59
CA PRO A 9 -2.56 -28.94 9.90
C PRO A 9 -2.88 -27.75 10.81
N LYS A 10 -3.87 -27.94 11.70
CA LYS A 10 -4.18 -26.97 12.75
C LYS A 10 -2.98 -26.83 13.70
N GLY A 11 -2.60 -25.60 14.03
CA GLY A 11 -1.44 -25.31 14.90
C GLY A 11 -0.16 -24.93 14.14
N GLU A 12 -0.11 -25.19 12.83
CA GLU A 12 1.04 -24.86 11.98
C GLU A 12 1.20 -23.36 11.73
N ALA A 13 2.38 -22.99 11.24
CA ALA A 13 2.73 -21.61 10.92
C ALA A 13 3.21 -21.45 9.47
N ILE A 14 2.74 -20.38 8.83
CA ILE A 14 3.29 -19.89 7.56
C ILE A 14 4.22 -18.72 7.90
N ILE A 15 5.45 -18.76 7.37
CA ILE A 15 6.42 -17.66 7.53
C ILE A 15 6.70 -17.08 6.14
N ASN A 16 6.37 -15.81 5.96
CA ASN A 16 6.73 -15.03 4.79
C ASN A 16 8.02 -14.24 5.06
N VAL A 17 8.77 -13.95 4.00
CA VAL A 17 10.00 -13.14 4.07
C VAL A 17 9.76 -11.78 3.42
N GLY A 18 9.57 -10.78 4.26
CA GLY A 18 9.48 -9.37 3.89
C GLY A 18 10.87 -8.73 3.79
N SER A 19 10.95 -7.49 4.24
CA SER A 19 12.18 -6.71 4.42
C SER A 19 11.85 -5.49 5.28
N VAL A 20 12.84 -4.95 5.98
CA VAL A 20 12.72 -3.61 6.59
C VAL A 20 12.31 -2.55 5.57
N GLN A 21 12.70 -2.72 4.29
CA GLN A 21 12.31 -1.85 3.18
C GLN A 21 10.81 -1.84 2.89
N GLY A 22 10.04 -2.83 3.36
CA GLY A 22 8.58 -2.82 3.26
C GLY A 22 7.89 -1.90 4.29
N TYR A 23 8.64 -1.38 5.26
CA TYR A 23 8.16 -0.49 6.32
C TYR A 23 8.78 0.90 6.23
N ASP A 24 10.11 0.93 6.08
CA ASP A 24 10.91 2.12 5.86
C ASP A 24 11.76 1.95 4.60
N SER A 25 11.27 2.55 3.52
CA SER A 25 11.71 2.29 2.17
C SER A 25 12.81 3.27 1.73
N SER A 26 13.51 2.96 0.64
CA SER A 26 14.55 3.83 0.05
C SER A 26 14.15 4.21 -1.36
N ALA A 27 14.37 5.49 -1.71
CA ALA A 27 14.10 6.03 -3.05
C ALA A 27 14.90 5.34 -4.17
N GLU A 28 15.97 4.62 -3.83
CA GLU A 28 16.82 3.93 -4.80
C GLU A 28 16.25 2.58 -5.25
N ILE A 29 15.42 1.94 -4.43
CA ILE A 29 14.91 0.57 -4.65
C ILE A 29 13.39 0.49 -4.47
N ILE A 30 12.68 1.46 -5.06
CA ILE A 30 11.24 1.65 -4.95
C ILE A 30 10.46 0.36 -5.22
N ASP A 31 10.74 -0.30 -6.34
CA ASP A 31 10.05 -1.54 -6.73
C ASP A 31 10.21 -2.65 -5.69
N TYR A 32 11.43 -2.81 -5.18
CA TYR A 32 11.70 -3.78 -4.13
C TYR A 32 10.90 -3.43 -2.88
N ALA A 33 10.93 -2.17 -2.43
CA ALA A 33 10.17 -1.72 -1.28
C ALA A 33 8.66 -1.96 -1.43
N ILE A 34 8.07 -1.64 -2.59
CA ILE A 34 6.67 -1.92 -2.93
C ILE A 34 6.35 -3.41 -2.79
N THR A 35 7.17 -4.27 -3.38
CA THR A 35 6.94 -5.73 -3.31
C THR A 35 7.06 -6.25 -1.88
N LYS A 36 7.92 -5.65 -1.05
CA LYS A 36 8.05 -6.03 0.35
C LYS A 36 6.90 -5.50 1.21
N ALA A 37 6.38 -4.31 0.94
CA ALA A 37 5.15 -3.81 1.55
C ALA A 37 3.92 -4.67 1.18
N THR A 38 3.88 -5.14 -0.07
CA THR A 38 2.88 -6.12 -0.57
C THR A 38 2.91 -7.41 0.26
N ILE A 39 4.09 -7.95 0.58
CA ILE A 39 4.23 -9.15 1.43
C ILE A 39 3.75 -8.88 2.86
N VAL A 40 3.98 -7.68 3.40
CA VAL A 40 3.48 -7.29 4.73
C VAL A 40 1.95 -7.26 4.75
N GLY A 41 1.33 -6.59 3.78
CA GLY A 41 -0.13 -6.54 3.63
C GLY A 41 -0.74 -7.93 3.44
N PHE A 42 -0.13 -8.75 2.57
CA PHE A 42 -0.52 -10.14 2.34
C PHE A 42 -0.50 -10.96 3.63
N THR A 43 0.58 -10.85 4.40
CA THR A 43 0.75 -11.60 5.65
C THR A 43 -0.35 -11.29 6.64
N LYS A 44 -0.62 -10.01 6.87
CA LYS A 44 -1.66 -9.56 7.81
C LYS A 44 -3.05 -10.04 7.41
N GLY A 45 -3.42 -9.90 6.13
CA GLY A 45 -4.74 -10.33 5.67
C GLY A 45 -4.88 -11.85 5.61
N LEU A 46 -3.82 -12.58 5.23
CA LEU A 46 -3.79 -14.03 5.25
C LEU A 46 -3.88 -14.58 6.69
N ALA A 47 -3.22 -13.93 7.66
CA ALA A 47 -3.32 -14.30 9.07
C ALA A 47 -4.78 -14.30 9.54
N ARG A 48 -5.54 -13.25 9.24
CA ARG A 48 -6.97 -13.15 9.60
C ARG A 48 -7.81 -14.21 8.91
N LYS A 49 -7.52 -14.49 7.64
CA LYS A 49 -8.22 -15.52 6.87
C LYS A 49 -8.01 -16.94 7.42
N LEU A 50 -6.83 -17.21 7.97
CA LEU A 50 -6.46 -18.54 8.45
C LEU A 50 -6.60 -18.70 9.98
N LEU A 51 -6.85 -17.62 10.72
CA LEU A 51 -7.01 -17.64 12.17
C LEU A 51 -8.07 -18.64 12.64
N LYS A 52 -9.23 -18.68 11.97
CA LYS A 52 -10.33 -19.64 12.30
C LYS A 52 -9.92 -21.10 12.14
N LYS A 53 -8.84 -21.39 11.42
CA LYS A 53 -8.26 -22.73 11.26
C LYS A 53 -7.13 -23.02 12.26
N GLY A 54 -6.80 -22.08 13.14
CA GLY A 54 -5.68 -22.21 14.07
C GLY A 54 -4.31 -22.19 13.40
N ILE A 55 -4.19 -21.60 12.20
CA ILE A 55 -2.92 -21.47 11.49
C ILE A 55 -2.40 -20.05 11.70
N ARG A 56 -1.14 -19.92 12.12
CA ARG A 56 -0.48 -18.63 12.32
C ARG A 56 0.21 -18.21 11.02
N VAL A 57 0.24 -16.91 10.74
CA VAL A 57 0.99 -16.38 9.60
C VAL A 57 1.83 -15.21 10.08
N ASN A 58 3.14 -15.30 9.90
CA ASN A 58 4.10 -14.28 10.34
C ASN A 58 4.96 -13.81 9.16
N CYS A 59 5.50 -12.60 9.28
CA CYS A 59 6.45 -12.04 8.34
C CYS A 59 7.74 -11.74 9.07
N VAL A 60 8.84 -12.32 8.62
CA VAL A 60 10.18 -11.89 9.04
C VAL A 60 10.60 -10.74 8.14
N ALA A 61 11.15 -9.67 8.72
CA ALA A 61 11.60 -8.49 7.99
C ALA A 61 13.11 -8.32 8.17
N PRO A 62 13.94 -9.00 7.38
CA PRO A 62 15.39 -8.86 7.48
C PRO A 62 15.84 -7.45 7.14
N GLY A 63 16.81 -6.96 7.91
CA GLY A 63 17.64 -5.82 7.55
C GLY A 63 18.75 -6.24 6.58
N THR A 64 19.64 -5.31 6.26
CA THR A 64 20.82 -5.61 5.44
C THR A 64 21.72 -6.60 6.17
N ALA A 65 21.82 -7.81 5.64
CA ALA A 65 22.78 -8.81 6.10
C ALA A 65 23.91 -8.93 5.07
N TRP A 66 25.15 -9.05 5.55
CA TRP A 66 26.30 -9.22 4.66
C TRP A 66 26.20 -10.56 3.93
N THR A 67 26.06 -10.51 2.61
CA THR A 67 26.11 -11.67 1.71
C THR A 67 26.75 -11.28 0.38
N PRO A 68 27.44 -12.20 -0.33
CA PRO A 68 27.97 -11.92 -1.67
C PRO A 68 26.92 -11.40 -2.66
N LEU A 69 25.66 -11.82 -2.50
CA LEU A 69 24.52 -11.38 -3.31
C LEU A 69 24.19 -9.90 -3.10
N VAL A 70 24.27 -9.38 -1.87
CA VAL A 70 23.98 -7.96 -1.61
C VAL A 70 24.99 -7.06 -2.31
N MET A 71 26.26 -7.47 -2.43
CA MET A 71 27.28 -6.71 -3.15
C MET A 71 27.09 -6.71 -4.67
N SER A 72 26.45 -7.75 -5.23
CA SER A 72 26.17 -7.85 -6.66
C SER A 72 24.78 -7.34 -7.06
N SER A 73 23.84 -7.23 -6.11
CA SER A 73 22.41 -6.92 -6.37
C SER A 73 22.09 -5.44 -6.44
N PHE A 74 23.04 -4.53 -6.18
CA PHE A 74 22.85 -3.10 -6.44
C PHE A 74 23.30 -2.79 -7.87
N PRO A 75 22.36 -2.60 -8.83
CA PRO A 75 22.74 -2.35 -10.21
C PRO A 75 23.37 -0.97 -10.35
N LYS A 76 24.45 -0.88 -11.15
CA LYS A 76 25.04 0.40 -11.58
C LYS A 76 24.09 1.25 -12.44
N ASN A 77 23.03 0.63 -13.01
CA ASN A 77 22.06 1.28 -13.89
C ASN A 77 20.69 1.44 -13.19
N LYS A 78 20.33 2.68 -12.86
CA LYS A 78 19.18 3.09 -12.02
C LYS A 78 17.80 2.97 -12.68
N ASN A 79 17.66 2.17 -13.75
CA ASN A 79 16.69 2.51 -14.78
C ASN A 79 15.55 1.54 -15.09
N VAL A 80 15.34 0.46 -14.35
CA VAL A 80 14.19 -0.42 -14.57
C VAL A 80 13.34 -0.42 -13.31
N THR A 81 12.27 0.38 -13.30
CA THR A 81 11.34 0.45 -12.16
C THR A 81 9.90 0.56 -12.65
N PHE A 82 8.91 0.07 -11.89
CA PHE A 82 7.47 0.28 -12.09
C PHE A 82 7.11 1.79 -12.15
N ALA A 83 8.00 2.66 -11.61
CA ALA A 83 7.98 4.11 -11.80
C ALA A 83 8.30 4.57 -13.25
N GLU A 84 8.56 3.67 -14.20
CA GLU A 84 8.72 3.98 -15.62
C GLU A 84 7.49 4.66 -16.21
N GLY A 85 6.28 4.25 -15.80
CA GLY A 85 5.05 4.94 -16.21
C GLY A 85 5.05 6.42 -15.79
N LEU A 86 5.69 6.74 -14.66
CA LEU A 86 5.85 8.12 -14.21
C LEU A 86 6.97 8.88 -14.92
N ARG A 87 7.93 8.21 -15.56
CA ARG A 87 9.00 8.92 -16.31
C ARG A 87 8.45 9.84 -17.37
N TYR A 88 7.33 9.46 -18.00
CA TYR A 88 6.66 10.28 -18.99
C TYR A 88 5.78 11.35 -18.35
N ALA A 89 5.22 11.11 -17.17
CA ALA A 89 4.36 12.06 -16.48
C ALA A 89 5.16 13.17 -15.76
N ILE A 90 6.26 12.83 -15.08
CA ILE A 90 7.06 13.74 -14.25
C ILE A 90 7.53 15.01 -15.00
N PRO A 91 8.00 14.95 -16.26
CA PRO A 91 8.39 16.14 -17.02
C PRO A 91 7.24 17.14 -17.24
N HIS A 92 5.98 16.69 -17.15
CA HIS A 92 4.80 17.53 -17.32
C HIS A 92 4.21 18.05 -16.01
N ILE A 93 4.81 17.71 -14.87
CA ILE A 93 4.36 18.20 -13.56
C ILE A 93 5.17 19.47 -13.24
N PRO A 94 4.49 20.64 -13.12
CA PRO A 94 5.16 21.87 -12.71
C PRO A 94 5.84 21.75 -11.35
N LYS A 95 6.85 22.60 -11.11
CA LYS A 95 7.45 22.76 -9.78
C LYS A 95 6.43 23.36 -8.81
N GLY A 96 6.49 22.95 -7.55
CA GLY A 96 5.57 23.33 -6.46
C GLY A 96 4.34 22.42 -6.32
N GLU A 97 4.08 21.57 -7.32
CA GLU A 97 2.87 20.75 -7.40
C GLU A 97 2.87 19.52 -6.49
N THR A 98 1.67 18.97 -6.28
CA THR A 98 1.44 17.79 -5.44
C THR A 98 0.90 16.61 -6.25
N ILE A 99 1.53 15.44 -6.13
CA ILE A 99 0.93 14.16 -6.49
C ILE A 99 0.19 13.61 -5.27
N ILE A 100 -1.11 13.31 -5.40
CA ILE A 100 -1.92 12.75 -4.31
C ILE A 100 -2.36 11.32 -4.66
N ASN A 101 -1.85 10.35 -3.90
CA ASN A 101 -2.23 8.95 -4.00
C ASN A 101 -3.42 8.64 -3.08
N VAL A 102 -4.39 7.86 -3.59
CA VAL A 102 -5.57 7.47 -2.80
C VAL A 102 -5.37 6.10 -2.15
N GLY A 103 -5.49 6.12 -0.84
CA GLY A 103 -5.25 5.01 0.05
C GLY A 103 -6.44 4.21 0.51
N SER A 104 -6.20 3.46 1.59
CA SER A 104 -7.23 2.76 2.36
C SER A 104 -6.71 2.36 3.74
N VAL A 105 -7.64 2.25 4.71
CA VAL A 105 -7.38 1.59 5.99
C VAL A 105 -6.87 0.15 5.82
N GLN A 106 -7.25 -0.51 4.71
CA GLN A 106 -6.84 -1.87 4.37
C GLN A 106 -5.31 -2.03 4.21
N ALA A 107 -4.57 -0.94 3.96
CA ALA A 107 -3.10 -0.98 3.94
C ALA A 107 -2.49 -1.34 5.32
N TYR A 108 -3.16 -0.92 6.40
CA TYR A 108 -2.69 -1.08 7.77
C TYR A 108 -3.45 -2.19 8.50
N ASP A 109 -4.76 -2.23 8.27
CA ASP A 109 -5.74 -3.10 8.92
C ASP A 109 -6.53 -3.92 7.86
N PRO A 110 -5.91 -4.94 7.26
CA PRO A 110 -6.48 -5.68 6.13
C PRO A 110 -7.57 -6.66 6.56
N SER A 111 -8.73 -6.62 5.91
CA SER A 111 -9.78 -7.62 6.07
C SER A 111 -9.50 -8.88 5.24
N ALA A 112 -10.05 -10.02 5.64
CA ALA A 112 -9.77 -11.31 4.99
C ALA A 112 -10.49 -11.46 3.63
N GLU A 113 -11.58 -10.72 3.46
CA GLU A 113 -12.53 -10.74 2.36
C GLU A 113 -11.95 -10.08 1.11
N ILE A 114 -11.24 -8.96 1.28
CA ILE A 114 -10.64 -8.16 0.21
C ILE A 114 -9.11 -8.12 0.31
N LEU A 115 -8.52 -9.30 0.53
CA LEU A 115 -7.07 -9.49 0.69
C LEU A 115 -6.27 -8.85 -0.46
N ASP A 116 -6.67 -9.10 -1.71
CA ASP A 116 -5.94 -8.63 -2.89
C ASP A 116 -5.93 -7.10 -2.95
N TYR A 117 -7.07 -6.47 -2.64
CA TYR A 117 -7.16 -5.01 -2.52
C TYR A 117 -6.25 -4.47 -1.41
N ALA A 118 -6.26 -5.11 -0.23
CA ALA A 118 -5.43 -4.70 0.89
C ALA A 118 -3.92 -4.73 0.57
N ILE A 119 -3.49 -5.74 -0.18
CA ILE A 119 -2.12 -5.86 -0.70
C ILE A 119 -1.78 -4.64 -1.57
N THR A 120 -2.64 -4.30 -2.54
CA THR A 120 -2.37 -3.13 -3.40
C THR A 120 -2.31 -1.82 -2.61
N LYS A 121 -3.11 -1.69 -1.54
CA LYS A 121 -3.10 -0.49 -0.70
C LYS A 121 -1.87 -0.41 0.19
N ALA A 122 -1.31 -1.54 0.63
CA ALA A 122 -0.02 -1.58 1.30
C ALA A 122 1.13 -1.16 0.34
N ALA A 123 1.09 -1.60 -0.91
CA ALA A 123 2.02 -1.18 -1.95
C ALA A 123 2.02 0.36 -2.16
N ILE A 124 0.84 0.98 -2.23
CA ILE A 124 0.70 2.43 -2.42
C ILE A 124 1.36 3.24 -1.29
N VAL A 125 1.33 2.76 -0.05
CA VAL A 125 1.97 3.44 1.08
C VAL A 125 3.49 3.52 0.87
N SER A 126 4.14 2.41 0.54
CA SER A 126 5.58 2.41 0.26
C SER A 126 5.93 3.23 -0.96
N PHE A 127 5.11 3.12 -2.02
CA PHE A 127 5.31 3.88 -3.25
C PHE A 127 5.26 5.39 -3.02
N THR A 128 4.31 5.87 -2.19
CA THR A 128 4.17 7.30 -1.89
C THR A 128 5.43 7.83 -1.19
N LYS A 129 5.88 7.14 -0.13
CA LYS A 129 7.09 7.53 0.62
C LYS A 129 8.33 7.59 -0.26
N ASP A 130 8.52 6.59 -1.11
CA ASP A 130 9.69 6.52 -1.98
C ASP A 130 9.66 7.57 -3.10
N LEU A 131 8.48 7.76 -3.71
CA LEU A 131 8.31 8.74 -4.76
C LEU A 131 8.44 10.17 -4.20
N ALA A 132 7.93 10.43 -2.99
CA ALA A 132 8.11 11.72 -2.29
C ALA A 132 9.59 12.07 -2.14
N ARG A 133 10.40 11.12 -1.63
CA ARG A 133 11.85 11.33 -1.49
C ARG A 133 12.54 11.55 -2.83
N LYS A 134 12.14 10.82 -3.88
CA LYS A 134 12.74 10.92 -5.21
C LYS A 134 12.40 12.22 -5.94
N LEU A 135 11.23 12.79 -5.68
CA LEU A 135 10.73 13.97 -6.39
C LEU A 135 10.91 15.28 -5.60
N LEU A 136 11.31 15.21 -4.34
CA LEU A 136 11.56 16.38 -3.51
C LEU A 136 12.61 17.33 -4.12
N GLU A 137 13.69 16.79 -4.70
CA GLU A 137 14.74 17.58 -5.38
C GLU A 137 14.22 18.31 -6.63
N LYS A 138 13.08 17.87 -7.17
CA LYS A 138 12.41 18.51 -8.31
C LYS A 138 11.33 19.50 -7.88
N ASP A 139 11.21 19.76 -6.58
CA ASP A 139 10.16 20.58 -5.98
C ASP A 139 8.75 20.04 -6.29
N ILE A 140 8.59 18.71 -6.26
CA ILE A 140 7.29 18.04 -6.42
C ILE A 140 7.03 17.22 -5.16
N ARG A 141 5.90 17.47 -4.51
CA ARG A 141 5.48 16.78 -3.29
C ARG A 141 4.64 15.57 -3.65
N VAL A 142 4.70 14.52 -2.82
CA VAL A 142 3.88 13.33 -3.01
C VAL A 142 3.24 12.98 -1.67
N ASN A 143 1.92 12.93 -1.65
CA ASN A 143 1.14 12.69 -0.45
C ASN A 143 0.15 11.55 -0.65
N TYR A 144 -0.30 11.00 0.47
CA TYR A 144 -1.25 9.91 0.53
C TYR A 144 -2.45 10.29 1.39
N VAL A 145 -3.65 10.15 0.85
CA VAL A 145 -4.90 10.31 1.61
C VAL A 145 -5.51 8.97 1.92
N LYS A 146 -5.93 8.79 3.17
CA LYS A 146 -6.60 7.57 3.64
C LYS A 146 -8.04 7.87 4.01
N PRO A 147 -8.96 7.95 3.05
CA PRO A 147 -10.32 8.29 3.38
C PRO A 147 -11.08 7.11 3.99
N GLU A 148 -12.03 7.44 4.86
CA GLU A 148 -13.20 6.61 5.13
C GLU A 148 -14.07 6.49 3.86
N PRO A 149 -15.07 5.58 3.79
CA PRO A 149 -15.91 5.42 2.60
C PRO A 149 -16.34 6.74 1.95
N VAL A 150 -15.96 6.91 0.69
CA VAL A 150 -16.23 8.10 -0.12
C VAL A 150 -17.39 7.79 -1.05
N TRP A 151 -18.35 8.70 -1.10
CA TRP A 151 -19.41 8.64 -2.09
C TRP A 151 -18.81 8.81 -3.49
N THR A 152 -18.92 7.77 -4.32
CA THR A 152 -18.52 7.79 -5.73
C THR A 152 -19.53 6.98 -6.54
N PRO A 153 -19.75 7.29 -7.83
CA PRO A 153 -20.63 6.50 -8.68
C PRO A 153 -20.27 5.01 -8.69
N LEU A 154 -18.97 4.68 -8.62
CA LEU A 154 -18.46 3.31 -8.57
C LEU A 154 -18.83 2.60 -7.26
N VAL A 155 -18.63 3.24 -6.10
CA VAL A 155 -19.01 2.64 -4.80
C VAL A 155 -20.53 2.40 -4.77
N MET A 156 -21.32 3.34 -5.28
CA MET A 156 -22.78 3.21 -5.32
C MET A 156 -23.28 2.14 -6.30
N SER A 157 -22.48 1.74 -7.30
CA SER A 157 -22.81 0.66 -8.23
C SER A 157 -22.34 -0.71 -7.78
N LEU A 158 -21.28 -0.77 -6.96
CA LEU A 158 -20.70 -2.02 -6.46
C LEU A 158 -21.48 -2.63 -5.30
N PHE A 159 -22.23 -1.81 -4.53
CA PHE A 159 -22.97 -2.26 -3.37
C PHE A 159 -24.49 -2.05 -3.55
N PRO A 160 -25.35 -2.96 -3.05
CA PRO A 160 -26.80 -2.79 -3.07
C PRO A 160 -27.22 -1.46 -2.44
N LYS A 161 -28.29 -0.82 -2.95
CA LYS A 161 -28.77 0.50 -2.49
C LYS A 161 -28.93 0.60 -0.96
N ASN A 162 -29.26 -0.51 -0.30
CA ASN A 162 -29.50 -0.60 1.14
C ASN A 162 -28.22 -0.63 1.99
N GLU A 163 -27.05 -0.92 1.40
CA GLU A 163 -25.76 -0.97 2.10
C GLU A 163 -25.08 0.41 2.21
N ASN A 164 -25.50 1.40 1.41
CA ASN A 164 -24.96 2.76 1.48
C ASN A 164 -25.20 3.43 2.84
N ALA A 165 -26.38 3.18 3.43
CA ALA A 165 -26.69 3.60 4.78
C ALA A 165 -25.83 2.86 5.83
N THR A 166 -25.43 1.62 5.54
CA THR A 166 -24.57 0.81 6.40
C THR A 166 -23.13 1.32 6.39
N PHE A 167 -22.59 1.69 5.22
CA PHE A 167 -21.27 2.33 5.13
C PHE A 167 -21.23 3.65 5.90
N ALA A 168 -22.24 4.50 5.71
CA ALA A 168 -22.35 5.77 6.43
C ALA A 168 -22.39 5.55 7.95
N LYS A 169 -23.12 4.56 8.47
CA LYS A 169 -23.16 4.22 9.90
C LYS A 169 -21.80 3.74 10.46
N GLY A 170 -21.03 3.05 9.62
CA GLY A 170 -19.68 2.58 9.96
C GLY A 170 -18.63 3.70 10.00
N CYS A 171 -18.85 4.81 9.28
CA CYS A 171 -17.97 5.97 9.33
C CYS A 171 -17.98 6.63 10.72
N SER A 172 -16.84 7.22 11.09
CA SER A 172 -16.72 7.98 12.34
C SER A 172 -17.63 9.21 12.32
N ILE A 173 -17.70 9.90 11.17
CA ILE A 173 -18.50 11.11 10.94
C ILE A 173 -19.95 10.77 10.53
N LYS A 174 -20.34 9.47 10.60
CA LYS A 174 -21.70 8.97 10.33
C LYS A 174 -22.29 9.31 8.95
N ARG A 175 -21.42 9.67 8.01
CA ARG A 175 -21.74 9.92 6.60
C ARG A 175 -20.59 9.48 5.71
N LEU A 176 -20.87 9.34 4.42
CA LEU A 176 -19.83 9.19 3.42
C LEU A 176 -19.12 10.55 3.20
N ALA A 177 -17.81 10.49 2.97
CA ALA A 177 -17.07 11.64 2.49
C ALA A 177 -17.45 11.96 1.04
N GLN A 178 -17.41 13.22 0.65
CA GLN A 178 -17.57 13.66 -0.74
C GLN A 178 -16.19 13.69 -1.43
N PRO A 179 -16.09 13.43 -2.74
CA PRO A 179 -14.82 13.42 -3.45
C PRO A 179 -14.00 14.72 -3.27
N ARG A 180 -14.69 15.88 -3.23
CA ARG A 180 -14.06 17.18 -3.03
C ARG A 180 -13.31 17.32 -1.70
N GLU A 181 -13.70 16.57 -0.67
CA GLU A 181 -13.11 16.66 0.66
C GLU A 181 -11.71 16.01 0.72
N LEU A 182 -11.33 15.21 -0.28
CA LEU A 182 -10.05 14.48 -0.29
C LEU A 182 -8.85 15.36 -0.62
N VAL A 183 -9.00 16.30 -1.56
CA VAL A 183 -7.87 17.05 -2.13
C VAL A 183 -7.35 18.08 -1.13
N SER A 184 -8.25 18.79 -0.45
CA SER A 184 -7.89 19.89 0.46
C SER A 184 -6.98 19.50 1.63
N ALA A 185 -6.99 18.22 2.05
CA ALA A 185 -6.21 17.78 3.20
C ALA A 185 -4.76 17.40 2.86
N ALA A 186 -4.46 17.11 1.59
CA ALA A 186 -3.14 16.63 1.15
C ALA A 186 -2.39 17.60 0.24
N ASP A 187 -3.01 18.74 -0.10
CA ASP A 187 -2.39 19.78 -0.90
C ASP A 187 -1.83 20.89 0.02
N SER A 188 -0.55 20.78 0.38
CA SER A 188 0.12 21.69 1.32
C SER A 188 1.60 21.86 0.99
N SER A 189 2.06 23.10 0.86
CA SER A 189 3.45 23.44 0.50
C SER A 189 4.52 22.85 1.44
N TYR A 190 4.15 22.44 2.66
CA TYR A 190 5.08 21.90 3.65
C TYR A 190 5.00 20.37 3.84
N ILE A 191 3.95 19.72 3.32
CA ILE A 191 3.68 18.29 3.59
C ILE A 191 4.08 17.44 2.39
N SER A 192 4.93 16.43 2.60
CA SER A 192 5.34 15.42 1.61
C SER A 192 5.74 14.11 2.34
N GLY A 193 5.30 12.95 1.85
CA GLY A 193 5.67 11.62 2.36
C GLY A 193 4.51 10.74 2.82
#